data_AF-A0A419KEM6-F1
#
_entry.id   AF-A0A419KEM6-F1
#
_cell.length_a   1.000
_cell.length_b   1.000
_cell.length_c   1.000
_cell.angle_alpha   90.00
_cell.angle_beta   90.00
_cell.angle_gamma   90.00
#
_symmetry.space_group_name_H-M   'P 1'
#
loop_
_entity.id
_entity.type
_entity.pdbx_description
1 polymer ?
#
loop_
_entity_poly.entity_id
_entity_poly.type
_entity_poly.pdbx_seq_one_letter_code
_entity_poly.pdbx_strand_id
1 'polypeptide(L)' 'MLPKGYAGVVIQNRVFIIIANRVGVERGVRFTGRSQIVAPDMKVLTSSDENIEEVKVINVNPREADSKMVTEYNDL' A
#
# COMPACT_ATOMS: atom_id res chain seq x y z
N MET A 1 8.49 -2.24 -3.83
CA MET A 1 7.65 -3.11 -4.68
C MET A 1 6.56 -3.70 -3.79
N LEU A 2 5.29 -3.54 -4.18
CA LEU A 2 4.17 -4.15 -3.46
C LEU A 2 4.35 -5.69 -3.40
N PRO A 3 4.10 -6.34 -2.26
CA PRO A 3 4.11 -7.79 -2.21
C PRO A 3 3.03 -8.33 -3.16
N LYS A 4 3.41 -9.28 -4.03
CA LYS A 4 2.58 -9.76 -5.16
C LYS A 4 1.17 -10.25 -4.73
N GLY A 5 0.99 -10.65 -3.48
CA GLY A 5 -0.32 -11.08 -2.94
C GLY A 5 -1.35 -9.96 -2.77
N TYR A 6 -0.92 -8.70 -2.61
CA TYR A 6 -1.85 -7.59 -2.40
C TYR A 6 -2.39 -6.98 -3.71
N ALA A 7 -1.76 -7.30 -4.84
CA ALA A 7 -2.11 -6.70 -6.12
C ALA A 7 -3.57 -7.00 -6.54
N GLY A 8 -4.02 -8.24 -6.37
CA GLY A 8 -5.37 -8.66 -6.77
C GLY A 8 -6.48 -8.00 -5.96
N VAL A 9 -6.32 -7.94 -4.63
CA VAL A 9 -7.33 -7.35 -3.73
C VAL A 9 -7.55 -5.86 -4.04
N VAL A 10 -6.51 -5.16 -4.45
CA VAL A 10 -6.53 -3.69 -4.46
C VAL A 10 -7.04 -3.15 -5.78
N ILE A 11 -6.72 -3.80 -6.91
CA ILE A 11 -7.32 -3.47 -8.21
C ILE A 11 -8.84 -3.64 -8.15
N GLN A 12 -9.32 -4.68 -7.48
CA GLN A 12 -10.76 -4.98 -7.41
C GLN A 12 -11.49 -4.04 -6.45
N ASN A 13 -10.91 -3.77 -5.29
CA ASN A 13 -11.60 -3.01 -4.26
C ASN A 13 -11.35 -1.50 -4.36
N ARG A 14 -10.35 -1.06 -5.13
CA ARG A 14 -9.99 0.36 -5.32
C ARG A 14 -9.95 1.10 -3.98
N VAL A 15 -9.11 0.62 -3.08
CA VAL A 15 -8.92 1.15 -1.72
C VAL A 15 -7.47 1.59 -1.51
N PHE A 16 -7.25 2.49 -0.55
CA PHE A 16 -5.91 2.77 -0.06
C PHE A 16 -5.38 1.56 0.73
N ILE A 17 -4.09 1.25 0.58
CA ILE A 17 -3.40 0.26 1.41
C ILE A 17 -2.37 0.97 2.28
N ILE A 18 -2.34 0.62 3.56
CA ILE A 18 -1.27 1.00 4.47
C ILE A 18 -0.63 -0.30 4.97
N ILE A 19 0.60 -0.56 4.53
CA ILE A 19 1.41 -1.69 4.98
C ILE A 19 2.40 -1.15 6.01
N ALA A 20 2.21 -1.48 7.28
CA ALA A 20 3.15 -1.19 8.35
C ALA A 20 3.95 -2.45 8.66
N ASN A 21 5.23 -2.46 8.30
CA ASN A 21 6.13 -3.58 8.51
C ASN A 21 7.22 -3.24 9.52
N ARG A 22 7.75 -4.28 10.17
CA ARG A 22 8.86 -4.17 11.12
C ARG A 22 10.20 -4.17 10.39
N VAL A 23 11.23 -3.65 11.05
CA VAL A 23 12.64 -3.75 10.64
C VAL A 23 13.42 -4.54 11.69
N GLY A 24 14.63 -4.99 11.34
CA GLY A 24 15.52 -5.69 12.26
C GLY A 24 15.34 -7.22 12.30
N VAL A 25 15.84 -7.84 13.36
CA VAL A 25 15.85 -9.31 13.55
C VAL A 25 15.27 -9.64 14.93
N GLU A 26 14.29 -10.53 14.96
CA GLU A 26 13.72 -11.06 16.20
C GLU A 26 13.77 -12.58 16.18
N ARG A 27 14.38 -13.19 17.21
CA ARG A 27 14.50 -14.65 17.36
C ARG A 27 15.08 -15.35 16.10
N GLY A 28 16.04 -14.71 15.44
CA GLY A 28 16.69 -15.22 14.22
C GLY A 28 15.91 -14.98 12.93
N VAL A 29 14.70 -14.40 12.98
CA VAL A 29 13.92 -14.04 11.80
C VAL A 29 14.13 -12.57 11.47
N ARG A 30 14.56 -12.29 10.23
CA ARG A 30 14.75 -10.93 9.72
C ARG A 30 13.45 -10.41 9.11
N PHE A 31 13.04 -9.21 9.52
CA PHE A 31 11.94 -8.50 8.88
C PHE A 31 12.43 -7.72 7.65
N THR A 32 11.55 -7.57 6.67
CA THR A 32 11.87 -6.97 5.36
C THR A 32 11.70 -5.45 5.31
N GLY A 33 11.15 -4.83 6.37
CA GLY A 33 10.84 -3.40 6.38
C GLY A 33 9.94 -3.00 5.22
N ARG A 34 10.25 -1.86 4.58
CA ARG A 34 9.56 -1.40 3.36
C ARG A 34 8.06 -1.19 3.54
N SER A 35 7.67 -0.63 4.68
CA SER A 35 6.31 -0.11 4.91
C SER A 35 5.90 0.80 3.76
N GLN A 36 4.65 0.73 3.30
CA GLN A 36 4.19 1.43 2.10
C GLN A 36 2.77 1.96 2.28
N ILE A 37 2.51 3.13 1.69
CA ILE A 37 1.15 3.62 1.46
C ILE A 37 0.91 3.62 -0.05
N VAL A 38 -0.17 3.00 -0.47
CA VAL A 38 -0.51 2.78 -1.88
C VAL A 38 -1.89 3.34 -2.15
N ALA A 39 -2.00 4.10 -3.23
CA ALA A 39 -3.24 4.69 -3.70
C ALA A 39 -4.16 3.64 -4.36
N PRO A 40 -5.46 3.94 -4.50
CA PRO A 40 -6.43 3.05 -5.12
C PRO A 40 -6.11 2.70 -6.59
N ASP A 41 -5.33 3.54 -7.27
CA ASP A 41 -4.85 3.36 -8.65
C ASP A 41 -3.52 2.58 -8.75
N MET A 42 -3.10 1.93 -7.66
CA MET A 42 -1.83 1.20 -7.52
C MET A 42 -0.56 2.05 -7.48
N LYS A 43 -0.68 3.38 -7.40
CA LYS A 43 0.49 4.24 -7.22
C LYS A 43 1.02 4.14 -5.79
N VAL A 44 2.33 3.89 -5.65
CA VAL A 44 2.99 4.00 -4.33
C VAL A 44 3.11 5.49 -3.97
N LEU A 45 2.40 5.91 -2.93
CA LEU A 45 2.42 7.29 -2.43
C LEU A 45 3.64 7.54 -1.54
N THR A 46 4.02 6.54 -0.74
CA THR A 46 5.27 6.58 0.04
C THR A 46 5.76 5.18 0.38
N SER A 47 7.06 5.03 0.58
CA SER A 47 7.70 3.79 1.02
C SER A 47 8.79 4.10 2.02
N SER A 48 8.84 3.34 3.10
CA SER A 48 9.94 3.29 4.05
C SER A 48 11.11 2.47 3.53
N ASP A 49 12.27 2.64 4.14
CA ASP A 49 13.45 1.81 3.90
C ASP A 49 13.30 0.42 4.55
N GLU A 50 14.21 -0.50 4.23
CA GLU A 50 14.21 -1.88 4.72
C GLU A 50 14.79 -2.05 6.13
N ASN A 51 15.63 -1.11 6.58
CA ASN A 51 16.42 -1.24 7.80
C ASN A 51 16.27 -0.07 8.78
N ILE A 52 15.30 0.84 8.56
CA ILE A 52 15.14 2.07 9.34
C ILE A 52 13.77 2.07 10.05
N GLU A 53 13.77 2.42 11.33
CA GLU A 53 12.55 2.75 12.05
C GLU A 53 12.14 4.19 11.72
N GLU A 54 10.97 4.36 11.10
CA GLU A 54 10.48 5.67 10.69
C GLU A 54 8.96 5.72 10.65
N VAL A 55 8.41 6.93 10.73
CA VAL A 55 6.97 7.21 10.57
C VAL A 55 6.79 8.07 9.33
N LYS A 56 5.92 7.62 8.42
CA LYS A 56 5.53 8.41 7.24
C LYS A 56 4.06 8.78 7.34
N VAL A 57 3.79 10.07 7.16
CA VAL A 57 2.44 10.63 7.17
C VAL A 57 2.21 11.32 5.83
N ILE A 58 1.05 11.05 5.22
CA ILE A 58 0.62 11.72 4.00
C ILE A 58 -0.83 12.16 4.15
N ASN A 59 -1.20 13.23 3.46
CA ASN A 59 -2.60 13.60 3.29
C ASN A 59 -3.14 12.88 2.04
N VAL A 60 -4.33 12.30 2.16
CA VAL A 60 -5.05 11.67 1.05
C VAL A 60 -6.47 12.20 0.99
N ASN A 61 -7.06 12.18 -0.19
CA ASN A 61 -8.49 12.42 -0.35
C ASN A 61 -9.22 11.07 -0.39
N PRO A 62 -10.03 10.71 0.64
CA PRO A 62 -10.74 9.43 0.66
C PRO A 62 -11.66 9.21 -0.55
N ARG A 63 -12.15 10.31 -1.16
CA ARG A 63 -13.03 10.24 -2.34
C ARG A 63 -12.40 9.55 -3.55
N GLU A 64 -11.07 9.47 -3.61
CA GLU A 64 -10.36 8.74 -4.68
C GLU A 64 -10.65 7.23 -4.68
N ALA A 65 -11.11 6.68 -3.54
CA ALA A 65 -11.47 5.28 -3.39
C ALA A 65 -12.98 4.99 -3.64
N ASP A 66 -13.81 6.03 -3.77
CA ASP A 66 -15.27 5.89 -3.84
C ASP A 66 -15.75 5.36 -5.19
N SER A 67 -15.14 5.82 -6.30
CA SER A 67 -15.57 5.42 -7.64
C SER A 67 -15.01 4.05 -8.01
N LYS A 68 -15.86 3.02 -8.15
CA LYS A 68 -15.44 1.71 -8.67
C LYS A 68 -15.28 1.66 -10.19
N MET A 69 -15.47 2.80 -10.87
CA MET A 69 -15.30 2.86 -12.33
C MET A 69 -13.86 2.57 -12.74
N VAL A 70 -13.66 1.45 -13.41
CA VAL A 70 -12.33 1.02 -13.88
C VAL A 70 -12.07 1.48 -15.31
N THR A 71 -13.11 1.59 -16.13
CA THR A 71 -13.08 2.11 -17.52
C THR A 71 -14.35 2.89 -17.81
N GLU A 72 -14.40 3.60 -18.94
CA GLU A 72 -15.60 4.34 -19.41
C GLU A 72 -16.85 3.45 -19.48
N TYR A 73 -16.68 2.15 -19.70
CA TYR A 73 -17.76 1.17 -19.86
C TYR A 73 -17.87 0.19 -18.68
N ASN A 74 -17.07 0.38 -17.63
CA ASN A 74 -17.06 -0.50 -16.47
C ASN A 74 -17.35 0.33 -15.22
N ASP A 75 -18.64 0.41 -14.93
CA ASP A 75 -19.22 0.96 -13.71
C ASP A 75 -19.94 -0.20 -12.99
N LEU A 76 -19.65 -0.37 -11.70
CA LEU A 76 -20.25 -1.38 -10.82
C LEU A 76 -21.04 -0.68 -9.73
#